data_AF-A0A7W4CVF5-F1
#
_entry.id   AF-A0A7W4CVF5-F1
#
_cell.length_a   1.000
_cell.length_b   1.000
_cell.length_c   1.000
_cell.angle_alpha   90.00
_cell.angle_beta   90.00
_cell.angle_gamma   90.00
#
_symmetry.space_group_name_H-M   'P 1'
#
loop_
_entity.id
_entity.type
_entity.pdbx_description
1 polymer ?
#
loop_
_entity_poly.entity_id
_entity_poly.type
_entity_poly.pdbx_seq_one_letter_code
_entity_poly.pdbx_strand_id
1 'polypeptide(L)' 'MTIKTHNDSTGLDQLDVRTNPARDAAHFRRILAARKAVAEAEQELREAVHEAREAGDSWTVIGAALDTTRQAAYQRFGRD' A
#
# COMPACT_ATOMS: atom_id res chain seq x y z
N MET A 1 12.04 40.18 8.23
CA MET A 1 11.64 39.07 7.34
C MET A 1 10.90 38.07 8.23
N THR A 2 9.57 38.03 8.16
CA THR A 2 8.75 37.26 9.11
C THR A 2 8.36 35.96 8.43
N ILE A 3 8.97 34.85 8.83
CA ILE A 3 8.65 33.52 8.32
C ILE A 3 7.33 33.10 8.98
N LYS A 4 6.26 33.06 8.19
CA LYS A 4 4.97 32.50 8.58
C LYS A 4 5.10 30.98 8.46
N THR A 5 5.34 30.31 9.59
CA THR A 5 5.27 28.84 9.66
C THR A 5 3.81 28.43 9.50
N HIS A 6 3.46 27.82 8.37
CA HIS A 6 2.18 27.16 8.20
C HIS A 6 2.19 25.88 9.05
N ASN A 7 1.21 25.77 9.96
CA ASN A 7 0.96 24.60 10.81
C ASN A 7 0.90 23.34 9.94
N ASP A 8 1.93 22.50 10.04
CA ASP A 8 2.07 21.32 9.21
C ASP A 8 1.08 20.24 9.69
N SER A 9 0.27 19.73 8.77
CA SER A 9 -0.82 18.76 9.04
C SER A 9 -0.37 17.43 9.68
N THR A 10 0.94 17.25 9.78
CA THR A 10 1.63 16.09 10.34
C THR A 10 1.66 16.07 11.87
N GLY A 11 1.37 17.20 12.54
CA GLY A 11 1.33 17.30 14.01
C GLY A 11 2.72 17.26 14.67
N LEU A 12 3.80 17.39 13.89
CA LEU A 12 5.18 17.28 14.35
C LEU A 12 5.61 18.45 15.25
N ASP A 13 4.96 19.61 15.15
CA ASP A 13 5.22 20.80 15.97
C ASP A 13 4.94 20.57 17.48
N GLN A 14 4.20 19.51 17.83
CA GLN A 14 3.85 19.18 19.21
C GLN A 14 4.81 18.19 19.87
N LEU A 15 5.80 17.66 19.13
CA LEU A 15 6.73 16.65 19.63
C LEU A 15 7.98 17.31 20.22
N ASP A 16 8.12 17.27 21.56
CA ASP A 16 9.34 17.66 22.26
C ASP A 16 10.24 16.44 22.48
N VAL A 17 11.49 16.51 21.97
CA VAL A 17 12.51 15.46 22.09
C VAL A 17 12.84 15.07 23.53
N ARG A 18 12.60 15.95 24.50
CA ARG A 18 12.87 15.75 25.93
C ARG A 18 11.77 14.94 26.61
N THR A 19 10.53 15.05 26.13
CA THR A 19 9.36 14.34 26.68
C THR A 19 8.98 13.12 25.85
N ASN A 20 9.43 13.08 24.59
CA ASN A 20 9.34 11.96 23.68
C ASN A 20 10.76 11.56 23.21
N PRO A 21 11.60 10.99 24.11
CA PRO A 21 12.91 10.51 23.73
C PRO A 21 12.72 9.53 22.57
N ALA A 22 13.61 9.58 21.57
CA ALA A 22 13.53 8.76 20.36
C ALA A 22 13.46 7.27 20.73
N ARG A 23 12.24 6.79 20.97
CA ARG A 23 11.94 5.39 21.26
C ARG A 23 12.25 4.69 19.95
N ASP A 24 13.28 3.85 19.97
CA ASP A 24 13.91 3.26 18.80
C ASP A 24 12.94 3.18 17.62
N ALA A 25 13.20 4.01 16.60
CA ALA A 25 12.36 4.08 15.42
C ALA A 25 12.29 2.74 14.67
N ALA A 26 12.94 1.67 15.16
CA ALA A 26 12.72 0.29 14.78
C ALA A 26 11.26 -0.08 14.53
N HIS A 27 10.30 0.28 15.40
CA HIS A 27 8.89 -0.03 15.16
C HIS A 27 8.32 0.71 13.95
N PHE A 28 8.60 2.00 13.81
CA PHE A 28 8.18 2.80 12.65
C PHE A 28 8.86 2.35 11.36
N ARG A 29 10.16 2.04 11.40
CA ARG A 29 10.90 1.45 10.27
C ARG A 29 10.30 0.11 9.85
N ARG A 30 9.91 -0.73 10.81
CA ARG A 30 9.23 -2.00 10.51
C ARG A 30 7.86 -1.79 9.89
N ILE A 31 7.07 -0.81 10.34
CA ILE A 31 5.80 -0.45 9.71
C ILE A 31 6.02 0.03 8.27
N LEU A 32 7.00 0.91 8.04
CA LEU A 32 7.33 1.40 6.69
C LEU A 32 7.79 0.26 5.77
N ALA A 33 8.63 -0.64 6.27
CA ALA A 33 9.08 -1.81 5.52
C ALA A 33 7.91 -2.76 5.19
N ALA A 34 7.02 -3.03 6.16
CA ALA A 34 5.84 -3.85 5.93
C ALA A 34 4.89 -3.21 4.91
N ARG A 35 4.65 -1.89 4.99
CA ARG A 35 3.83 -1.17 4.02
C ARG A 35 4.42 -1.24 2.62
N LYS A 36 5.75 -1.11 2.49
CA LYS A 36 6.44 -1.23 1.21
C LYS A 36 6.28 -2.65 0.64
N ALA A 37 6.48 -3.68 1.45
CA ALA A 37 6.32 -5.06 1.03
C ALA A 37 4.87 -5.37 0.59
N VAL A 38 3.86 -4.81 1.25
CA VAL A 38 2.46 -4.93 0.82
C VAL A 38 2.25 -4.27 -0.55
N ALA A 39 2.78 -3.07 -0.76
CA ALA A 39 2.65 -2.38 -2.05
C ALA A 39 3.36 -3.14 -3.19
N GLU A 40 4.52 -3.71 -2.92
CA GLU A 40 5.26 -4.55 -3.88
C GLU A 40 4.47 -5.83 -4.21
N ALA A 41 3.96 -6.54 -3.20
CA ALA A 41 3.15 -7.74 -3.40
C ALA A 41 1.82 -7.44 -4.13
N GLU A 42 1.20 -6.29 -3.87
CA GLU A 42 0.01 -5.87 -4.62
C GLU A 42 0.33 -5.58 -6.09
N GLN A 43 1.49 -4.99 -6.38
CA GLN A 43 1.92 -4.73 -7.75
C GLN A 43 2.19 -6.04 -8.50
N GLU A 44 2.95 -6.96 -7.89
CA GLU A 44 3.21 -8.30 -8.42
C GLU A 44 1.90 -9.05 -8.69
N LEU A 45 0.92 -8.95 -7.79
CA LEU A 45 -0.39 -9.57 -7.98
C LEU A 45 -1.14 -9.00 -9.20
N ARG A 46 -1.07 -7.68 -9.44
CA ARG A 46 -1.68 -7.07 -10.64
C ARG A 46 -1.00 -7.55 -11.92
N GLU A 47 0.32 -7.61 -11.91
CA GLU A 47 1.13 -8.09 -13.06
C GLU A 47 0.77 -9.54 -13.38
N ALA A 48 0.75 -10.44 -12.38
CA ALA A 48 0.37 -11.83 -12.58
C ALA A 48 -1.07 -12.00 -13.12
N VAL A 49 -2.02 -11.18 -12.63
CA VAL A 49 -3.39 -11.19 -13.16
C VAL A 49 -3.44 -10.70 -14.61
N HIS A 50 -2.66 -9.66 -14.94
CA HIS A 50 -2.56 -9.16 -16.31
C HIS A 50 -1.97 -10.21 -17.25
N GLU A 51 -0.87 -10.85 -16.87
CA GLU A 51 -0.24 -11.94 -17.63
C GLU A 51 -1.21 -13.11 -17.88
N ALA A 52 -1.96 -13.54 -16.85
CA ALA A 52 -2.99 -14.55 -17.00
C ALA A 52 -4.09 -14.13 -17.99
N ARG A 53 -4.51 -12.86 -17.95
CA ARG A 53 -5.50 -12.33 -18.90
C ARG A 53 -4.98 -12.30 -20.33
N GLU A 54 -3.74 -11.90 -20.55
CA GLU A 54 -3.07 -11.90 -21.85
C GLU A 54 -2.84 -13.32 -22.39
N ALA A 55 -2.57 -14.28 -21.51
CA ALA A 55 -2.52 -15.71 -21.84
C ALA A 55 -3.89 -16.30 -22.24
N GLY A 56 -4.97 -15.54 -22.04
CA GLY A 56 -6.34 -15.93 -22.42
C GLY A 56 -7.15 -16.56 -21.29
N ASP A 57 -6.65 -16.57 -20.05
CA ASP A 57 -7.39 -17.11 -18.92
C ASP A 57 -8.66 -16.31 -18.65
N SER A 58 -9.76 -17.03 -18.40
CA SER A 58 -11.04 -16.40 -18.09
C SER A 58 -11.04 -15.80 -16.67
N TRP A 59 -11.81 -14.73 -16.48
CA TRP A 59 -12.05 -14.15 -15.15
C TRP A 59 -12.60 -15.14 -14.12
N THR A 60 -13.22 -16.25 -14.55
CA THR A 60 -13.66 -17.31 -13.63
C THR A 60 -12.47 -18.04 -13.00
N VAL A 61 -11.48 -18.39 -13.82
CA VAL A 61 -10.27 -19.11 -13.38
C VAL A 61 -9.42 -18.21 -12.49
N ILE A 62 -9.23 -16.97 -12.92
CA ILE A 62 -8.48 -15.96 -12.15
C ILE A 62 -9.18 -15.68 -10.81
N GLY A 63 -10.52 -15.54 -10.80
CA GLY A 63 -11.27 -15.37 -9.55
C GLY A 63 -11.05 -16.53 -8.59
N ALA A 64 -11.10 -17.77 -9.08
CA ALA A 64 -10.84 -18.95 -8.26
C ALA A 64 -9.40 -18.98 -7.69
N ALA A 65 -8.40 -18.59 -8.49
CA ALA A 65 -7.01 -18.49 -8.03
C ALA A 65 -6.81 -17.39 -6.96
N LEU A 66 -7.59 -16.31 -7.04
CA LEU A 66 -7.60 -15.20 -6.08
C LEU A 66 -8.49 -15.45 -4.85
N ASP A 67 -9.09 -16.63 -4.73
CA ASP A 67 -10.09 -16.97 -3.71
C ASP A 67 -11.26 -15.96 -3.64
N THR A 68 -11.76 -15.57 -4.81
CA THR A 68 -12.84 -14.60 -4.93
C THR A 68 -13.79 -14.92 -6.08
N THR A 69 -14.85 -14.13 -6.22
CA THR A 69 -15.79 -14.30 -7.34
C THR A 69 -15.25 -13.69 -8.62
N ARG A 70 -15.66 -14.23 -9.78
CA ARG A 70 -15.38 -13.64 -11.11
C ARG A 70 -15.67 -12.14 -11.15
N GLN A 71 -16.82 -11.73 -10.60
CA GLN A 71 -17.26 -10.33 -10.61
C GLN A 71 -16.35 -9.45 -9.76
N ALA A 72 -15.93 -9.93 -8.58
CA ALA A 72 -14.99 -9.22 -7.72
C ALA A 72 -13.59 -9.11 -8.37
N ALA A 73 -13.11 -10.19 -9.01
CA ALA A 73 -11.85 -10.17 -9.74
C ALA A 73 -11.89 -9.16 -10.90
N TYR A 74 -12.92 -9.21 -11.75
CA TYR A 74 -13.10 -8.25 -12.85
C TYR A 74 -13.25 -6.81 -12.34
N GLN A 75 -13.98 -6.59 -11.25
CA GLN A 75 -14.15 -5.25 -10.69
C GLN A 75 -12.83 -4.65 -10.19
N ARG A 76 -11.96 -5.50 -9.62
CA ARG A 76 -10.68 -5.11 -9.02
C ARG A 76 -9.55 -4.96 -10.04
N PHE A 77 -9.48 -5.83 -11.04
CA PHE A 77 -8.34 -5.93 -11.96
C PHE A 77 -8.71 -5.71 -13.44
N GLY A 78 -9.99 -5.63 -13.79
CA GLY A 78 -10.46 -5.49 -15.17
C GLY A 78 -10.70 -4.06 -15.62
N ARG A 79 -10.29 -3.06 -14.83
CA ARG A 79 -10.45 -1.62 -15.11
C ARG A 79 -9.13 -0.88 -15.33
N ASP A 80 -8.01 -1.59 -15.22
CA ASP A 80 -6.68 -1.10 -15.59
C ASP A 80 -6.47 -1.33 -17.09
#